data_AF-A0A9E3UBE8-F1
#
_entry.id   AF-A0A9E3UBE8-F1
#
_cell.length_a   1.000
_cell.length_b   1.000
_cell.length_c   1.000
_cell.angle_alpha   90.00
_cell.angle_beta   90.00
_cell.angle_gamma   90.00
#
_symmetry.space_group_name_H-M   'P 1'
#
loop_
_entity.id
_entity.type
_entity.pdbx_description
1 polymer ?
#
loop_
_entity_poly.entity_id
_entity_poly.type
_entity_poly.pdbx_seq_one_letter_code
_entity_poly.pdbx_strand_id
1 'polypeptide(L)'
;MKIRAFLLLSVVTACAACGASTPPPPPLEPTAEEPRERKTGGLPSVSQELGSIDPKKVEQTFKNLQVGAIETCHKQGRDRIEFLTGDVKVFLRIDGSGKVKYGFFEQTSIGDRETEKCILGALANASWPKPEGGEAEVRSGFGWGSGGEREPTSWSSDKVTAALADAKDVKSDVGKCKSGVTGDFVVTAYVEHDDSAPAKPAPAKRGKKGDKDKGGKFKAIGVAPPSKEGAEKIDCIVDALKPLDLPSPGSYAAKVTFTL
;
A
#
# COMPACT_ATOMS: atom_id res chain seq x y z
N MET A 1 -30.40 -35.19 -38.73
CA MET A 1 -31.03 -36.47 -38.32
C MET A 1 -30.56 -36.76 -36.88
N LYS A 2 -31.36 -36.87 -35.82
CA LYS A 2 -32.77 -37.25 -35.64
C LYS A 2 -33.41 -36.41 -34.54
N ILE A 3 -34.68 -36.09 -34.77
CA ILE A 3 -35.66 -35.44 -33.91
C ILE A 3 -36.14 -36.43 -32.83
N ARG A 4 -36.38 -35.97 -31.60
CA ARG A 4 -37.37 -36.59 -30.69
C ARG A 4 -38.10 -35.51 -29.90
N ALA A 5 -39.31 -35.24 -30.38
CA ALA A 5 -40.40 -34.61 -29.67
C ALA A 5 -41.01 -35.62 -28.67
N PHE A 6 -41.53 -35.15 -27.53
CA PHE A 6 -42.67 -35.78 -26.88
C PHE A 6 -43.52 -34.74 -26.14
N LEU A 7 -44.80 -34.72 -26.54
CA LEU A 7 -45.95 -34.00 -26.00
C LEU A 7 -46.33 -34.49 -24.59
N LEU A 8 -46.96 -33.62 -23.78
CA LEU A 8 -47.98 -33.92 -22.74
C LEU A 8 -48.67 -32.59 -22.38
N LEU A 9 -49.76 -32.21 -23.03
CA LEU A 9 -51.19 -32.46 -22.74
C LEU A 9 -51.72 -31.81 -21.44
N SER A 10 -52.52 -30.77 -21.66
CA SER A 10 -53.24 -29.91 -20.71
C SER A 10 -54.46 -30.61 -20.07
N VAL A 11 -54.76 -30.29 -18.81
CA VAL A 11 -56.10 -30.47 -18.21
C VAL A 11 -56.55 -29.14 -17.62
N VAL A 12 -57.65 -28.63 -18.17
CA VAL A 12 -58.43 -27.48 -17.70
C VAL A 12 -59.51 -28.02 -16.76
N THR A 13 -59.69 -27.42 -15.59
CA THR A 13 -60.89 -27.63 -14.77
C THR A 13 -61.36 -26.29 -14.25
N ALA A 14 -62.53 -25.87 -14.74
CA ALA A 14 -63.27 -24.71 -14.32
C ALA A 14 -64.32 -25.14 -13.29
N CYS A 15 -64.31 -24.52 -12.11
CA CYS A 15 -65.45 -24.50 -11.20
C CYS A 15 -65.87 -23.05 -10.98
N ALA A 16 -67.10 -22.76 -11.41
CA ALA A 16 -67.82 -21.55 -11.10
C ALA A 16 -68.28 -21.59 -9.64
N ALA A 17 -68.07 -20.50 -8.89
CA ALA A 17 -68.76 -20.23 -7.64
C ALA A 17 -69.08 -18.73 -7.55
N CYS A 18 -70.37 -18.42 -7.65
CA CYS A 18 -70.94 -17.11 -7.43
C CYS A 18 -71.02 -16.77 -5.95
N GLY A 19 -70.90 -15.47 -5.63
CA GLY A 19 -71.76 -14.83 -4.64
C GLY A 19 -71.17 -14.61 -3.25
N ALA A 20 -70.45 -13.49 -3.08
CA ALA A 20 -70.39 -12.79 -1.80
C ALA A 20 -70.24 -11.28 -2.04
N SER A 21 -71.26 -10.52 -1.65
CA SER A 21 -71.37 -9.08 -1.78
C SER A 21 -70.26 -8.37 -0.98
N THR A 22 -69.48 -7.53 -1.65
CA THR A 22 -68.46 -6.69 -1.02
C THR A 22 -69.14 -5.46 -0.39
N PRO A 23 -68.82 -5.07 0.85
CA PRO A 23 -69.34 -3.84 1.46
C PRO A 23 -68.85 -2.60 0.71
N PRO A 24 -69.58 -1.47 0.73
CA PRO A 24 -69.14 -0.24 0.10
C PRO A 24 -67.79 0.23 0.70
N PRO A 25 -66.87 0.75 -0.13
CA PRO A 25 -65.57 1.20 0.35
C PRO A 25 -65.74 2.35 1.34
N PRO A 26 -64.92 2.41 2.41
CA PRO A 26 -64.90 3.56 3.30
C PRO A 26 -64.50 4.83 2.52
N PRO A 27 -64.95 6.01 2.97
CA PRO A 27 -64.57 7.29 2.36
C PRO A 27 -63.05 7.39 2.23
N LEU A 28 -62.58 7.82 1.06
CA LEU A 28 -61.18 8.09 0.78
C LEU A 28 -60.61 9.03 1.85
N GLU A 29 -59.76 8.49 2.72
CA GLU A 29 -58.86 9.30 3.52
C GLU A 29 -57.98 10.12 2.56
N PRO A 30 -57.73 11.41 2.86
CA PRO A 30 -56.87 12.22 2.01
C PRO A 30 -55.51 11.54 1.91
N THR A 31 -55.11 11.20 0.69
CA THR A 31 -53.77 10.76 0.35
C THR A 31 -52.76 11.66 1.05
N ALA A 32 -52.05 11.11 2.03
CA ALA A 32 -50.84 11.73 2.54
C ALA A 32 -49.89 11.85 1.36
N GLU A 33 -49.68 13.07 0.90
CA GLU A 33 -48.68 13.42 -0.11
C GLU A 33 -47.34 12.86 0.39
N GLU A 34 -46.70 11.99 -0.41
CA GLU A 34 -45.36 11.51 -0.11
C GLU A 34 -44.47 12.73 0.16
N PRO A 35 -43.67 12.73 1.25
CA PRO A 35 -42.73 13.80 1.50
C PRO A 35 -41.80 13.95 0.30
N ARG A 36 -42.03 15.01 -0.50
CA ARG A 36 -41.10 15.38 -1.56
C ARG A 36 -39.72 15.51 -0.94
N GLU A 37 -38.82 14.64 -1.39
CA GLU A 37 -37.41 14.67 -1.05
C GLU A 37 -36.88 16.08 -1.36
N ARG A 38 -36.71 16.89 -0.31
CA ARG A 38 -36.06 18.18 -0.43
C ARG A 38 -34.64 17.89 -0.87
N LYS A 39 -34.30 18.21 -2.12
CA LYS A 39 -32.92 18.40 -2.56
C LYS A 39 -32.31 19.51 -1.70
N THR A 40 -31.73 19.12 -0.57
CA THR A 40 -30.86 19.96 0.21
C THR A 40 -29.63 20.23 -0.64
N GLY A 41 -29.44 21.51 -0.98
CA GLY A 41 -28.25 22.00 -1.63
C GLY A 41 -27.01 21.54 -0.87
N GLY A 42 -25.97 21.21 -1.65
CA GLY A 42 -24.71 20.65 -1.17
C GLY A 42 -24.08 21.51 -0.09
N LEU A 43 -24.29 21.10 1.16
CA LEU A 43 -23.36 21.34 2.24
C LEU A 43 -22.48 20.09 2.32
N PRO A 44 -21.15 20.22 2.36
CA PRO A 44 -20.28 19.08 2.59
C PRO A 44 -20.64 18.47 3.96
N SER A 45 -21.22 17.27 3.94
CA SER A 45 -21.41 16.46 5.15
C SER A 45 -20.03 16.06 5.65
N VAL A 46 -19.60 16.69 6.74
CA VAL A 46 -18.43 16.24 7.49
C VAL A 46 -18.93 15.11 8.39
N SER A 47 -18.82 13.86 7.92
CA SER A 47 -19.04 12.69 8.76
C SER A 47 -17.92 12.63 9.81
N GLN A 48 -18.18 13.13 11.02
CA GLN A 48 -17.19 13.20 12.10
C GLN A 48 -16.99 11.87 12.83
N GLU A 49 -17.89 10.89 12.64
CA GLU A 49 -17.79 9.59 13.29
C GLU A 49 -17.08 8.58 12.38
N LEU A 50 -16.07 7.90 12.95
CA LEU A 50 -15.44 6.74 12.32
C LEU A 50 -16.45 5.60 12.31
N GLY A 51 -16.69 5.06 11.12
CA GLY A 51 -17.47 3.85 10.95
C GLY A 51 -16.70 2.61 11.40
N SER A 52 -17.44 1.51 11.52
CA SER A 52 -16.89 0.17 11.72
C SER A 52 -16.84 -0.58 10.40
N ILE A 53 -15.92 -1.53 10.28
CA ILE A 53 -15.78 -2.39 9.11
C ILE A 53 -15.62 -3.83 9.59
N ASP A 54 -16.29 -4.79 8.94
CA ASP A 54 -16.25 -6.20 9.33
C ASP A 54 -14.82 -6.75 9.24
N PRO A 55 -14.18 -7.08 10.38
CA PRO A 55 -12.77 -7.47 10.39
C PRO A 55 -12.52 -8.77 9.63
N LYS A 56 -13.50 -9.70 9.58
CA LYS A 56 -13.34 -10.97 8.86
C LYS A 56 -13.33 -10.75 7.35
N LYS A 57 -14.16 -9.84 6.85
CA LYS A 57 -14.18 -9.49 5.42
C LYS A 57 -12.94 -8.71 5.00
N VAL A 58 -12.44 -7.84 5.88
CA VAL A 58 -11.15 -7.14 5.69
C VAL A 58 -10.01 -8.16 5.59
N GLU A 59 -9.92 -9.09 6.55
CA GLU A 59 -8.90 -10.14 6.56
C GLU A 59 -8.98 -11.02 5.30
N GLN A 60 -10.18 -11.41 4.87
CA GLN A 60 -10.37 -12.16 3.62
C GLN A 60 -9.91 -11.38 2.39
N THR A 61 -10.18 -10.08 2.35
CA THR A 61 -9.74 -9.21 1.25
C THR A 61 -8.21 -9.15 1.20
N PHE A 62 -7.55 -8.97 2.35
CA PHE A 62 -6.08 -9.02 2.43
C PHE A 62 -5.52 -10.36 1.97
N LYS A 63 -6.05 -11.49 2.46
CA LYS A 63 -5.58 -12.83 2.05
C LYS A 63 -5.67 -13.03 0.54
N ASN A 64 -6.78 -12.62 -0.07
CA ASN A 64 -6.97 -12.71 -1.52
C ASN A 64 -5.95 -11.83 -2.29
N LEU A 65 -5.68 -10.62 -1.79
CA LEU A 65 -4.69 -9.74 -2.41
C LEU A 65 -3.26 -10.26 -2.24
N GLN A 66 -2.94 -10.81 -1.06
CA GLN A 66 -1.65 -11.41 -0.72
C GLN A 66 -1.29 -12.52 -1.69
N VAL A 67 -2.18 -13.47 -1.95
CA VAL A 67 -1.91 -14.58 -2.89
C VAL A 67 -1.94 -14.17 -4.37
N GLY A 68 -2.39 -12.94 -4.67
CA GLY A 68 -2.61 -12.44 -6.03
C GLY A 68 -1.73 -11.24 -6.36
N ALA A 69 -2.35 -10.04 -6.36
CA ALA A 69 -1.70 -8.82 -6.83
C ALA A 69 -0.48 -8.41 -5.99
N ILE A 70 -0.53 -8.60 -4.67
CA ILE A 70 0.58 -8.25 -3.76
C ILE A 70 1.78 -9.17 -3.99
N GLU A 71 1.56 -10.48 -4.14
CA GLU A 71 2.63 -11.43 -4.52
C GLU A 71 3.20 -11.13 -5.91
N THR A 72 2.37 -10.66 -6.84
CA THR A 72 2.83 -10.22 -8.17
C THR A 72 3.79 -9.03 -8.05
N CYS A 73 3.46 -8.04 -7.21
CA CYS A 73 4.34 -6.89 -6.95
C CYS A 73 5.69 -7.33 -6.36
N HIS A 74 5.69 -8.28 -5.42
CA HIS A 74 6.92 -8.79 -4.82
C HIS A 74 7.78 -9.55 -5.82
N LYS A 75 7.18 -10.41 -6.67
CA LYS A 75 7.89 -11.10 -7.75
C LYS A 75 8.57 -10.12 -8.71
N GLN A 76 7.86 -9.08 -9.15
CA GLN A 76 8.45 -8.03 -9.98
C GLN A 76 9.57 -7.28 -9.25
N GLY A 77 9.44 -7.07 -7.94
CA GLY A 77 10.50 -6.52 -7.10
C GLY A 77 11.74 -7.40 -7.06
N ARG A 78 11.56 -8.72 -6.94
CA ARG A 78 12.65 -9.71 -6.97
C ARG A 78 13.42 -9.73 -8.29
N ASP A 79 12.76 -9.41 -9.41
CA ASP A 79 13.46 -9.27 -10.70
C ASP A 79 14.46 -8.11 -10.71
N ARG A 80 14.23 -7.08 -9.86
CA ARG A 80 15.15 -5.93 -9.70
C ARG A 80 16.14 -6.12 -8.54
N ILE A 81 15.69 -6.79 -7.47
CA ILE A 81 16.40 -7.00 -6.21
C ILE A 81 16.27 -8.47 -5.82
N GLU A 82 17.25 -9.31 -6.18
CA GLU A 82 17.14 -10.77 -6.03
C GLU A 82 16.80 -11.23 -4.59
N PHE A 83 17.29 -10.48 -3.60
CA PHE A 83 17.16 -10.74 -2.17
C PHE A 83 16.10 -9.83 -1.50
N LEU A 84 15.08 -9.43 -2.24
CA LEU A 84 14.00 -8.58 -1.73
C LEU A 84 13.20 -9.31 -0.65
N THR A 85 13.29 -8.81 0.58
CA THR A 85 12.64 -9.37 1.77
C THR A 85 12.14 -8.26 2.65
N GLY A 86 11.29 -8.59 3.61
CA GLY A 86 10.89 -7.67 4.67
C GLY A 86 9.41 -7.71 4.96
N ASP A 87 9.04 -6.89 5.92
CA ASP A 87 7.72 -6.81 6.51
C ASP A 87 7.18 -5.41 6.33
N VAL A 88 5.86 -5.32 6.21
CA VAL A 88 5.13 -4.08 6.15
C VAL A 88 4.00 -4.06 7.15
N LYS A 89 3.68 -2.87 7.64
CA LYS A 89 2.44 -2.56 8.33
C LYS A 89 1.75 -1.45 7.55
N VAL A 90 0.61 -1.75 6.95
CA VAL A 90 -0.13 -0.79 6.14
C VAL A 90 -1.26 -0.16 6.95
N PHE A 91 -1.50 1.13 6.71
CA PHE A 91 -2.69 1.87 7.10
C PHE A 91 -3.49 2.23 5.86
N LEU A 92 -4.80 2.00 5.90
CA LEU A 92 -5.74 2.41 4.86
C LEU A 92 -6.90 3.18 5.47
N ARG A 93 -7.31 4.27 4.80
CA ARG A 93 -8.57 4.97 5.05
C ARG A 93 -9.58 4.59 3.97
N ILE A 94 -10.68 3.95 4.35
CA ILE A 94 -11.72 3.47 3.44
C ILE A 94 -12.97 4.35 3.62
N ASP A 95 -13.51 4.88 2.52
CA ASP A 95 -14.73 5.68 2.56
C ASP A 95 -16.00 4.84 2.76
N GLY A 96 -17.13 5.50 2.96
CA GLY A 96 -18.43 4.85 3.12
C GLY A 96 -18.92 4.05 1.90
N SER A 97 -18.20 4.05 0.77
CA SER A 97 -18.48 3.23 -0.41
C SER A 97 -17.61 1.97 -0.50
N GLY A 98 -16.60 1.83 0.36
CA GLY A 98 -15.60 0.77 0.27
C GLY A 98 -14.42 1.12 -0.65
N LYS A 99 -14.22 2.39 -1.01
CA LYS A 99 -13.06 2.85 -1.79
C LYS A 99 -11.97 3.36 -0.85
N VAL A 100 -10.70 3.10 -1.19
CA VAL A 100 -9.57 3.64 -0.42
C VAL A 100 -9.38 5.12 -0.75
N LYS A 101 -9.48 5.99 0.26
CA LYS A 101 -9.18 7.44 0.13
C LYS A 101 -7.68 7.69 0.11
N TYR A 102 -6.95 7.03 1.00
CA TYR A 102 -5.49 7.07 1.05
C TYR A 102 -4.98 5.87 1.83
N GLY A 103 -3.72 5.53 1.60
CA GLY A 103 -3.02 4.49 2.32
C GLY A 103 -1.52 4.71 2.29
N PHE A 104 -0.83 4.25 3.32
CA PHE A 104 0.62 4.32 3.42
C PHE A 104 1.12 3.20 4.34
N PHE A 105 2.41 2.89 4.25
CA PHE A 105 3.04 1.97 5.19
C PHE A 105 3.39 2.71 6.48
N GLU A 106 2.75 2.38 7.59
CA GLU A 106 3.19 2.84 8.92
C GLU A 106 4.59 2.30 9.24
N GLN A 107 4.92 1.11 8.73
CA GLN A 107 6.24 0.49 8.81
C GLN A 107 6.51 -0.28 7.51
N THR A 108 7.73 -0.21 6.99
CA THR A 108 8.19 -1.06 5.89
C THR A 108 9.67 -1.34 6.06
N SER A 109 10.05 -2.60 5.89
CA SER A 109 11.46 -3.02 5.74
C SER A 109 11.74 -3.60 4.35
N ILE A 110 10.84 -3.40 3.37
CA ILE A 110 11.04 -3.86 1.99
C ILE A 110 12.24 -3.14 1.37
N GLY A 111 12.27 -1.81 1.43
CA GLY A 111 13.40 -1.03 0.93
C GLY A 111 13.47 -0.87 -0.59
N ASP A 112 12.36 -1.07 -1.30
CA ASP A 112 12.22 -0.82 -2.73
C ASP A 112 10.93 -0.04 -3.04
N ARG A 113 11.09 1.23 -3.43
CA ARG A 113 9.97 2.16 -3.64
C ARG A 113 9.01 1.69 -4.73
N GLU A 114 9.51 1.08 -5.79
CA GLU A 114 8.66 0.60 -6.89
C GLU A 114 7.75 -0.55 -6.43
N THR A 115 8.29 -1.50 -5.65
CA THR A 115 7.49 -2.58 -5.04
C THR A 115 6.48 -2.01 -4.04
N GLU A 116 6.89 -1.09 -3.18
CA GLU A 116 6.00 -0.43 -2.21
C GLU A 116 4.83 0.28 -2.91
N LYS A 117 5.09 1.03 -3.99
CA LYS A 117 4.05 1.67 -4.80
C LYS A 117 3.12 0.66 -5.44
N CYS A 118 3.65 -0.43 -5.99
CA CYS A 118 2.84 -1.50 -6.59
C CYS A 118 1.87 -2.10 -5.56
N ILE A 119 2.35 -2.42 -4.35
CA ILE A 119 1.52 -2.98 -3.28
C ILE A 119 0.44 -1.98 -2.85
N LEU A 120 0.80 -0.71 -2.62
CA LEU A 120 -0.19 0.33 -2.27
C LEU A 120 -1.21 0.53 -3.39
N GLY A 121 -0.80 0.43 -4.65
CA GLY A 121 -1.69 0.46 -5.81
C GLY A 121 -2.66 -0.73 -5.84
N ALA A 122 -2.19 -1.94 -5.52
CA ALA A 122 -3.04 -3.12 -5.41
C ALA A 122 -4.09 -2.97 -4.30
N LEU A 123 -3.67 -2.44 -3.13
CA LEU A 123 -4.58 -2.17 -2.01
C LEU A 123 -5.60 -1.07 -2.33
N ALA A 124 -5.18 0.00 -3.00
CA ALA A 124 -6.05 1.11 -3.37
C ALA A 124 -7.14 0.70 -4.38
N ASN A 125 -6.83 -0.22 -5.29
CA ASN A 125 -7.74 -0.69 -6.34
C ASN A 125 -8.61 -1.89 -5.91
N ALA A 126 -8.44 -2.40 -4.70
CA ALA A 126 -9.20 -3.54 -4.22
C ALA A 126 -10.66 -3.19 -3.88
N SER A 127 -11.53 -4.21 -3.94
CA SER A 127 -12.92 -4.11 -3.50
C SER A 127 -13.02 -4.36 -2.00
N TRP A 128 -12.98 -3.31 -1.19
CA TRP A 128 -13.11 -3.42 0.27
C TRP A 128 -14.59 -3.55 0.69
N PRO A 129 -14.87 -4.24 1.81
CA PRO A 129 -16.22 -4.26 2.38
C PRO A 129 -16.65 -2.83 2.74
N LYS A 130 -17.91 -2.52 2.47
CA LYS A 130 -18.50 -1.22 2.79
C LYS A 130 -18.53 -1.03 4.32
N PRO A 131 -17.96 0.05 4.87
CA PRO A 131 -18.08 0.36 6.29
C PRO A 131 -19.50 0.72 6.71
N GLU A 132 -19.81 0.55 8.00
CA GLU A 132 -21.05 0.98 8.65
C GLU A 132 -20.80 2.26 9.45
N GLY A 133 -21.67 3.26 9.31
CA GLY A 133 -21.60 4.49 10.14
C GLY A 133 -20.57 5.55 9.70
N GLY A 134 -19.86 5.38 8.58
CA GLY A 134 -18.94 6.39 8.07
C GLY A 134 -17.74 5.83 7.33
N GLU A 135 -16.60 6.50 7.44
CA GLU A 135 -15.31 6.02 6.93
C GLU A 135 -14.66 5.08 7.95
N ALA A 136 -13.95 4.06 7.50
CA ALA A 136 -13.22 3.15 8.38
C ALA A 136 -11.71 3.24 8.20
N GLU A 137 -10.99 2.90 9.28
CA GLU A 137 -9.56 2.69 9.26
C GLU A 137 -9.24 1.21 9.30
N VAL A 138 -8.27 0.80 8.48
CA VAL A 138 -7.81 -0.58 8.42
C VAL A 138 -6.30 -0.60 8.57
N ARG A 139 -5.82 -1.49 9.44
CA ARG A 139 -4.40 -1.76 9.64
C ARG A 139 -4.14 -3.26 9.47
N SER A 140 -3.07 -3.60 8.75
CA SER A 140 -2.67 -5.00 8.55
C SER A 140 -1.16 -5.10 8.39
N GLY A 141 -0.59 -6.20 8.86
CA GLY A 141 0.84 -6.50 8.76
C GLY A 141 1.09 -7.79 8.00
N PHE A 142 2.10 -7.79 7.13
CA PHE A 142 2.53 -8.96 6.37
C PHE A 142 3.95 -8.79 5.83
N GLY A 143 4.57 -9.88 5.39
CA GLY A 143 5.94 -9.83 4.91
C GLY A 143 6.34 -11.03 4.08
N TRP A 144 7.57 -10.95 3.58
CA TRP A 144 8.22 -11.97 2.76
C TRP A 144 9.54 -12.36 3.38
N GLY A 145 9.74 -13.67 3.54
CA GLY A 145 11.02 -14.25 3.93
C GLY A 145 11.98 -14.39 2.74
N SER A 146 13.19 -14.87 3.02
CA SER A 146 14.18 -15.22 2.00
C SER A 146 13.68 -16.34 1.07
N GLY A 147 13.89 -16.24 -0.24
CA GLY A 147 13.53 -17.27 -1.22
C GLY A 147 14.61 -18.33 -1.44
N GLY A 148 15.58 -18.45 -0.53
CA GLY A 148 16.74 -19.33 -0.64
C GLY A 148 17.98 -18.65 -1.24
N GLU A 149 17.84 -17.42 -1.72
CA GLU A 149 18.97 -16.57 -2.10
C GLU A 149 19.78 -16.13 -0.86
N ARG A 150 21.04 -15.73 -1.07
CA ARG A 150 21.87 -15.22 0.02
C ARG A 150 21.30 -13.90 0.50
N GLU A 151 21.09 -13.78 1.81
CA GLU A 151 20.62 -12.53 2.40
C GLU A 151 21.66 -11.40 2.27
N PRO A 152 21.22 -10.15 2.08
CA PRO A 152 22.10 -8.99 2.07
C PRO A 152 22.77 -8.85 3.43
N THR A 153 23.99 -8.33 3.43
CA THR A 153 24.72 -8.08 4.68
C THR A 153 24.00 -6.99 5.47
N SER A 154 23.68 -7.26 6.74
CA SER A 154 23.16 -6.21 7.62
C SER A 154 24.19 -5.10 7.80
N TRP A 155 23.75 -3.85 7.65
CA TRP A 155 24.60 -2.67 7.69
C TRP A 155 24.16 -1.71 8.79
N SER A 156 25.12 -1.16 9.54
CA SER A 156 24.82 -0.12 10.54
C SER A 156 24.36 1.17 9.86
N SER A 157 23.33 1.79 10.44
CA SER A 157 22.82 3.11 10.05
C SER A 157 23.88 4.20 10.12
N ASP A 158 24.87 4.09 11.02
CA ASP A 158 25.94 5.08 11.20
C ASP A 158 26.72 5.36 9.92
N LYS A 159 26.84 4.36 9.04
CA LYS A 159 27.53 4.51 7.75
C LYS A 159 26.78 5.47 6.82
N VAL A 160 25.45 5.40 6.83
CA VAL A 160 24.59 6.24 6.01
C VAL A 160 24.45 7.63 6.63
N THR A 161 24.25 7.70 7.94
CA THR A 161 24.09 8.99 8.63
C THR A 161 25.37 9.82 8.60
N ALA A 162 26.55 9.19 8.69
CA ALA A 162 27.83 9.88 8.51
C ALA A 162 27.98 10.41 7.07
N ALA A 163 27.71 9.57 6.05
CA ALA A 163 27.77 9.99 4.65
C ALA A 163 26.79 11.15 4.37
N LEU A 164 25.57 11.07 4.90
CA LEU A 164 24.56 12.13 4.77
C LEU A 164 24.97 13.41 5.51
N ALA A 165 25.65 13.30 6.66
CA ALA A 165 26.17 14.46 7.37
C ALA A 165 27.25 15.21 6.57
N ASP A 166 28.09 14.48 5.84
CA ASP A 166 29.15 15.03 4.99
C ASP A 166 28.60 15.60 3.66
N ALA A 167 27.55 15.00 3.11
CA ALA A 167 26.90 15.42 1.87
C ALA A 167 25.89 16.57 2.10
N LYS A 168 26.41 17.79 2.29
CA LYS A 168 25.60 18.99 2.63
C LYS A 168 24.44 19.24 1.68
N ASP A 169 24.62 19.07 0.37
CA ASP A 169 23.58 19.33 -0.62
C ASP A 169 22.45 18.29 -0.53
N VAL A 170 22.82 17.00 -0.45
CA VAL A 170 21.88 15.88 -0.23
C VAL A 170 21.09 16.09 1.06
N LYS A 171 21.78 16.44 2.15
CA LYS A 171 21.15 16.73 3.45
C LYS A 171 20.18 17.92 3.36
N SER A 172 20.56 18.97 2.62
CA SER A 172 19.70 20.13 2.38
C SER A 172 18.44 19.74 1.62
N ASP A 173 18.58 18.94 0.56
CA ASP A 173 17.46 18.53 -0.29
C ASP A 173 16.51 17.58 0.44
N VAL A 174 17.04 16.62 1.21
CA VAL A 174 16.22 15.80 2.13
C VAL A 174 15.48 16.69 3.13
N GLY A 175 16.15 17.70 3.70
CA GLY A 175 15.53 18.67 4.60
C GLY A 175 14.38 19.45 3.96
N LYS A 176 14.52 19.86 2.69
CA LYS A 176 13.45 20.52 1.92
C LYS A 176 12.26 19.58 1.71
N CYS A 177 12.52 18.32 1.35
CA CYS A 177 11.46 17.33 1.14
C CYS A 177 10.63 17.08 2.42
N LYS A 178 11.29 17.03 3.58
CA LYS A 178 10.62 16.81 4.89
C LYS A 178 9.88 18.04 5.42
N SER A 179 10.07 19.21 4.82
CA SER A 179 9.51 20.46 5.32
C SER A 179 7.98 20.39 5.46
N GLY A 180 7.48 20.82 6.63
CA GLY A 180 6.06 20.81 6.96
C GLY A 180 5.51 19.49 7.50
N VAL A 181 6.35 18.45 7.65
CA VAL A 181 5.95 17.16 8.24
C VAL A 181 6.65 16.96 9.58
N THR A 182 5.89 16.56 10.61
CA THR A 182 6.42 16.22 11.93
C THR A 182 6.59 14.72 12.07
N GLY A 183 7.65 14.30 12.75
CA GLY A 183 7.97 12.90 12.99
C GLY A 183 9.04 12.38 12.03
N ASP A 184 9.34 11.10 12.21
CA ASP A 184 10.51 10.45 11.65
C ASP A 184 10.14 9.65 10.40
N PHE A 185 10.95 9.80 9.35
CA PHE A 185 10.88 8.92 8.19
C PHE A 185 11.85 7.76 8.41
N VAL A 186 11.34 6.53 8.35
CA VAL A 186 12.18 5.33 8.45
C VAL A 186 12.50 4.87 7.04
N VAL A 187 13.78 4.97 6.67
CA VAL A 187 14.29 4.57 5.36
C VAL A 187 14.89 3.17 5.48
N THR A 188 14.50 2.27 4.58
CA THR A 188 15.21 1.02 4.35
C THR A 188 15.79 1.05 2.94
N ALA A 189 17.04 0.65 2.79
CA ALA A 189 17.71 0.70 1.51
C ALA A 189 18.63 -0.50 1.30
N TYR A 190 18.80 -0.85 0.03
CA TYR A 190 19.81 -1.79 -0.44
C TYR A 190 20.98 -1.03 -1.03
N VAL A 191 22.19 -1.43 -0.67
CA VAL A 191 23.43 -0.79 -1.08
C VAL A 191 24.27 -1.79 -1.84
N GLU A 192 24.68 -1.42 -3.05
CA GLU A 192 25.56 -2.22 -3.90
C GLU A 192 26.86 -1.45 -4.14
N HIS A 193 27.86 -2.19 -4.60
CA HIS A 193 29.12 -1.61 -5.05
C HIS A 193 28.87 -0.71 -6.26
N ASP A 194 29.47 0.47 -6.27
CA ASP A 194 29.41 1.35 -7.42
C ASP A 194 30.55 1.04 -8.39
N ASP A 195 30.26 0.21 -9.38
CA ASP A 195 31.23 -0.14 -10.41
C ASP A 195 31.67 1.04 -11.27
N SER A 196 30.87 2.12 -11.28
CA SER A 196 31.14 3.35 -12.04
C SER A 196 31.98 4.39 -11.28
N ALA A 197 32.11 4.26 -9.95
CA ALA A 197 32.89 5.20 -9.17
C ALA A 197 34.40 5.03 -9.41
N PRO A 198 35.15 6.13 -9.53
CA PRO A 198 36.61 6.05 -9.47
C PRO A 198 37.01 5.50 -8.10
N ALA A 199 37.99 4.59 -8.11
CA ALA A 199 38.54 4.02 -6.90
C ALA A 199 38.96 5.11 -5.91
N LYS A 200 38.35 5.14 -4.71
CA LYS A 200 38.77 6.07 -3.67
C LYS A 200 40.04 5.51 -3.00
N PRO A 201 41.06 6.34 -2.70
CA PRO A 201 42.24 5.88 -1.99
C PRO A 201 41.83 5.36 -0.61
N ALA A 202 42.20 4.12 -0.30
CA ALA A 202 41.89 3.50 0.98
C ALA A 202 42.42 4.34 2.15
N PRO A 203 41.67 4.48 3.27
CA PRO A 203 42.15 5.19 4.45
C PRO A 203 43.43 4.51 4.97
N ALA A 204 44.43 5.32 5.34
CA ALA A 204 45.82 4.93 5.60
C ALA A 204 46.06 3.98 6.80
N LYS A 205 45.03 3.33 7.35
CA LYS A 205 45.12 2.40 8.50
C LYS A 205 44.29 1.14 8.30
N ARG A 206 44.70 0.27 7.38
CA ARG A 206 44.66 -1.20 7.51
C ARG A 206 45.36 -1.82 6.30
N GLY A 207 46.38 -2.61 6.56
CA GLY A 207 47.19 -3.23 5.52
C GLY A 207 46.39 -4.23 4.69
N LYS A 208 46.14 -3.87 3.42
CA LYS A 208 46.26 -4.76 2.27
C LYS A 208 46.38 -3.88 1.02
N LYS A 209 47.59 -3.81 0.46
CA LYS A 209 47.92 -3.06 -0.74
C LYS A 209 47.28 -3.78 -1.94
N GLY A 210 46.06 -3.39 -2.33
CA GLY A 210 45.40 -4.00 -3.49
C GLY A 210 43.95 -3.58 -3.76
N ASP A 211 43.12 -3.38 -2.73
CA ASP A 211 41.71 -3.05 -2.95
C ASP A 211 41.50 -1.55 -3.13
N LYS A 212 41.30 -1.18 -4.39
CA LYS A 212 40.62 0.04 -4.79
C LYS A 212 39.15 -0.11 -4.37
N ASP A 213 38.81 0.24 -3.13
CA ASP A 213 37.42 0.26 -2.69
C ASP A 213 36.68 1.30 -3.55
N LYS A 214 35.87 0.83 -4.51
CA LYS A 214 34.89 1.71 -5.13
C LYS A 214 33.77 1.91 -4.10
N GLY A 215 33.18 3.10 -4.10
CA GLY A 215 32.14 3.46 -3.14
C GLY A 215 30.91 2.53 -3.23
N GLY A 216 30.01 2.65 -2.27
CA GLY A 216 28.66 2.11 -2.37
C GLY A 216 27.70 3.13 -2.99
N LYS A 217 26.62 2.64 -3.57
CA LYS A 217 25.45 3.45 -3.95
C LYS A 217 24.17 2.74 -3.56
N PHE A 218 23.10 3.51 -3.39
CA PHE A 218 21.79 2.92 -3.24
C PHE A 218 21.37 2.20 -4.53
N LYS A 219 21.05 0.92 -4.40
CA LYS A 219 20.40 0.12 -5.44
C LYS A 219 18.89 0.32 -5.42
N ALA A 220 18.31 0.32 -4.22
CA ALA A 220 16.90 0.58 -3.99
C ALA A 220 16.71 1.25 -2.63
N ILE A 221 15.66 2.06 -2.53
CA ILE A 221 15.29 2.82 -1.32
C ILE A 221 13.79 2.69 -1.15
N GLY A 222 13.33 2.37 0.05
CA GLY A 222 11.93 2.40 0.48
C GLY A 222 11.81 3.24 1.77
N VAL A 223 10.62 3.80 2.01
CA VAL A 223 10.44 4.75 3.13
C VAL A 223 9.06 4.56 3.77
N ALA A 224 9.06 4.37 5.09
CA ALA A 224 7.87 4.54 5.93
C ALA A 224 7.78 6.01 6.41
N PRO A 225 6.71 6.73 6.05
CA PRO A 225 6.46 8.08 6.55
C PRO A 225 5.85 8.06 7.96
N PRO A 226 5.96 9.16 8.72
CA PRO A 226 5.33 9.28 10.05
C PRO A 226 3.81 9.55 9.97
N SER A 227 3.31 10.02 8.82
CA SER A 227 1.91 10.42 8.63
C SER A 227 1.49 10.35 7.17
N LYS A 228 0.20 10.65 6.90
CA LYS A 228 -0.35 10.81 5.55
C LYS A 228 0.38 11.92 4.77
N GLU A 229 0.59 13.07 5.41
CA GLU A 229 1.29 14.22 4.81
C GLU A 229 2.76 13.85 4.50
N GLY A 230 3.37 13.03 5.37
CA GLY A 230 4.68 12.44 5.09
C GLY A 230 4.68 11.50 3.88
N ALA A 231 3.61 10.74 3.67
CA ALA A 231 3.52 9.80 2.54
C ALA A 231 3.64 10.51 1.18
N GLU A 232 3.15 11.73 1.09
CA GLU A 232 3.24 12.58 -0.11
C GLU A 232 4.68 13.09 -0.36
N LYS A 233 5.57 13.03 0.64
CA LYS A 233 6.98 13.47 0.53
C LYS A 233 7.95 12.36 0.16
N ILE A 234 7.54 11.09 0.19
CA ILE A 234 8.46 9.95 0.04
C ILE A 234 9.25 10.02 -1.26
N ASP A 235 8.60 10.33 -2.38
CA ASP A 235 9.28 10.32 -3.68
C ASP A 235 10.37 11.40 -3.76
N CYS A 236 10.10 12.58 -3.20
CA CYS A 236 11.11 13.64 -3.04
C CYS A 236 12.30 13.16 -2.19
N ILE A 237 12.03 12.49 -1.06
CA ILE A 237 13.09 11.97 -0.18
C ILE A 237 13.94 10.91 -0.88
N VAL A 238 13.29 9.97 -1.58
CA VAL A 238 13.98 8.93 -2.35
C VAL A 238 14.87 9.56 -3.43
N ASP A 239 14.35 10.52 -4.18
CA ASP A 239 15.11 11.21 -5.23
C ASP A 239 16.28 12.03 -4.66
N ALA A 240 16.07 12.69 -3.52
CA ALA A 240 17.12 13.45 -2.83
C ALA A 240 18.24 12.53 -2.31
N LEU A 241 17.94 11.30 -1.87
CA LEU A 241 18.93 10.35 -1.35
C LEU A 241 19.72 9.61 -2.44
N LYS A 242 19.16 9.42 -3.64
CA LYS A 242 19.82 8.69 -4.75
C LYS A 242 21.28 9.12 -5.04
N PRO A 243 21.63 10.43 -5.08
CA PRO A 243 23.01 10.86 -5.35
C PRO A 243 23.98 10.70 -4.17
N LEU A 244 23.55 10.14 -3.03
CA LEU A 244 24.43 9.97 -1.87
C LEU A 244 25.52 8.92 -2.12
N ASP A 245 26.77 9.37 -2.06
CA ASP A 245 27.94 8.50 -2.04
C ASP A 245 28.03 7.75 -0.70
N LEU A 246 28.09 6.42 -0.75
CA LEU A 246 28.19 5.58 0.46
C LEU A 246 29.57 4.91 0.55
N PRO A 247 29.99 4.46 1.74
CA PRO A 247 31.13 3.54 1.84
C PRO A 247 30.83 2.21 1.12
N SER A 248 31.86 1.46 0.75
CA SER A 248 31.67 0.15 0.10
C SER A 248 30.90 -0.81 1.04
N PRO A 249 29.86 -1.53 0.57
CA PRO A 249 29.20 -2.58 1.34
C PRO A 249 30.05 -3.84 1.48
N GLY A 250 31.19 -3.93 0.78
CA GLY A 250 32.04 -5.11 0.69
C GLY A 250 31.80 -5.88 -0.61
N SER A 251 31.96 -7.21 -0.57
CA SER A 251 31.85 -8.07 -1.75
C SER A 251 30.42 -8.47 -2.13
N TYR A 252 29.42 -8.03 -1.36
CA TYR A 252 28.01 -8.35 -1.59
C TYR A 252 27.12 -7.17 -1.21
N ALA A 253 25.86 -7.21 -1.63
CA ALA A 253 24.89 -6.19 -1.28
C ALA A 253 24.67 -6.10 0.23
N ALA A 254 24.33 -4.91 0.70
CA ALA A 254 23.98 -4.65 2.10
C ALA A 254 22.55 -4.12 2.20
N LYS A 255 21.90 -4.38 3.33
CA LYS A 255 20.60 -3.82 3.69
C LYS A 255 20.76 -2.98 4.95
N VAL A 256 20.22 -1.76 4.91
CA VAL A 256 20.32 -0.79 6.00
C VAL A 256 18.96 -0.17 6.27
N THR A 257 18.67 0.06 7.54
CA THR A 257 17.51 0.85 7.98
C THR A 257 18.00 1.99 8.86
N PHE A 258 17.53 3.21 8.60
CA PHE A 258 17.91 4.41 9.33
C PHE A 258 16.77 5.42 9.35
N THR A 259 16.84 6.36 10.28
CA THR A 259 15.84 7.41 10.45
C THR A 259 16.37 8.73 9.92
N LEU A 260 15.49 9.50 9.26
CA LEU A 260 15.77 10.86 8.78
C LEU A 260 15.16 11.94 9.65
#